data_AF-A0A832JE63-F1
#
_entry.id   AF-A0A832JE63-F1
#
_cell.length_a   1.000
_cell.length_b   1.000
_cell.length_c   1.000
_cell.angle_alpha   90.00
_cell.angle_beta   90.00
_cell.angle_gamma   90.00
#
_symmetry.space_group_name_H-M   'P 1'
#
loop_
_entity.id
_entity.type
_entity.pdbx_description
1 polymer ?
#
loop_
_entity_poly.entity_id
_entity_poly.type
_entity_poly.pdbx_seq_one_letter_code
_entity_poly.pdbx_strand_id
1 'polypeptide(L)'
;MPEGALERWRRRGSFVAGPLMAILCWSLPLPDWCAAQHLPPLSPEGHRLIGVMVWVMLYWVGEALPLPATALLGAVLATLLGIAPAKEVLAPFAHPLIFLFLGSFILARAFQVHRLDRRLVLAVLSLRRVGNSPSRLLVALGAVAALLSMWMSNTAVAAMLLPLGLGLVG
;
A
#
# COMPACT_ATOMS: atom_id res chain seq x y z
N MET A 1 -2.83 17.46 21.78
CA MET A 1 -1.55 17.49 21.04
C MET A 1 -1.83 17.94 19.62
N PRO A 2 -1.06 18.86 19.02
CA PRO A 2 -1.24 19.18 17.60
C PRO A 2 -0.82 17.97 16.76
N GLU A 3 -1.73 17.43 15.96
CA GLU A 3 -1.58 16.18 15.20
C GLU A 3 -0.30 16.12 14.35
N GLY A 4 0.17 17.26 13.84
CA GLY A 4 1.41 17.36 13.06
C GLY A 4 2.71 17.11 13.85
N ALA A 5 2.70 17.18 15.19
CA ALA A 5 3.92 16.93 15.98
C ALA A 5 4.25 15.43 16.07
N LEU A 6 3.24 14.58 16.26
CA LEU A 6 3.38 13.13 16.28
C LEU A 6 3.78 12.58 14.91
N GLU A 7 3.15 13.09 13.85
CA GLU A 7 3.49 12.78 12.46
C GLU A 7 4.97 13.05 12.16
N ARG A 8 5.45 14.25 12.51
CA ARG A 8 6.86 14.63 12.32
C ARG A 8 7.81 13.78 13.16
N TRP A 9 7.43 13.44 14.39
CA TRP A 9 8.26 12.62 15.27
C TRP A 9 8.36 11.18 14.77
N ARG A 10 7.24 10.58 14.32
CA ARG A 10 7.20 9.23 13.72
C ARG A 10 8.07 9.14 12.46
N ARG A 11 7.96 10.10 11.54
CA ARG A 11 8.74 10.13 10.29
C ARG A 11 10.24 10.37 10.54
N ARG A 12 10.59 11.29 11.45
CA ARG A 12 12.01 11.55 11.80
C ARG A 12 12.63 10.40 12.58
N GLY A 13 11.88 9.83 13.53
CA GLY A 13 12.33 8.69 14.33
C GLY A 13 12.63 7.48 13.46
N SER A 14 11.72 7.12 12.55
CA SER A 14 11.92 6.01 11.61
C SER A 14 13.07 6.24 10.62
N PHE A 15 13.25 7.48 10.15
CA PHE A 15 14.34 7.82 9.22
C PHE A 15 15.72 7.47 9.79
N VAL A 16 15.93 7.72 11.08
CA VAL A 16 17.18 7.39 11.80
C VAL A 16 17.18 5.96 12.33
N ALA A 17 16.04 5.46 12.81
CA ALA A 17 15.93 4.10 13.33
C ALA A 17 16.20 3.02 12.28
N GLY A 18 15.79 3.23 11.02
CA GLY A 18 16.05 2.31 9.90
C GLY A 18 17.52 1.90 9.77
N PRO A 19 18.44 2.83 9.44
CA PRO A 19 19.86 2.53 9.33
C PRO A 19 20.47 2.01 10.64
N LEU A 20 20.10 2.58 11.79
CA LEU A 20 20.64 2.15 13.08
C LEU A 20 20.28 0.70 13.39
N MET A 21 19.05 0.29 13.16
CA MET A 21 18.61 -1.08 13.40
C MET A 21 19.18 -2.05 12.37
N ALA A 22 19.36 -1.64 11.11
CA ALA A 22 20.06 -2.44 10.12
C ALA A 22 21.52 -2.70 10.51
N ILE A 23 22.23 -1.66 10.95
CA ILE A 23 23.61 -1.78 11.46
C ILE A 23 23.65 -2.67 12.70
N LEU A 24 22.69 -2.51 13.61
CA LEU A 24 22.57 -3.37 14.78
C LEU A 24 22.40 -4.84 14.38
N CYS A 25 21.48 -5.14 13.45
CA CYS A 25 21.27 -6.48 12.90
C CYS A 25 22.51 -7.06 12.20
N TRP A 26 23.35 -6.23 11.56
CA TRP A 26 24.60 -6.68 10.95
C TRP A 26 25.72 -6.89 11.97
N SER A 27 25.70 -6.16 13.09
CA SER A 27 26.73 -6.19 14.13
C SER A 27 26.51 -7.26 15.20
N LEU A 28 25.26 -7.59 15.49
CA LEU A 28 24.93 -8.62 16.48
C LEU A 28 24.92 -10.00 15.80
N PRO A 29 25.52 -11.03 16.42
CA PRO A 29 25.22 -12.40 16.05
C PRO A 29 23.74 -12.62 16.35
N LEU A 30 22.91 -12.57 15.30
CA LEU A 30 21.50 -12.92 15.44
C LEU A 30 21.46 -14.34 15.98
N PRO A 31 20.59 -14.64 16.96
CA PRO A 31 20.45 -16.01 17.44
C PRO A 31 20.20 -16.91 16.22
N ASP A 32 20.70 -18.15 16.23
CA ASP A 32 20.37 -19.10 15.17
C ASP A 32 18.96 -19.63 15.41
N TRP A 33 17.93 -18.89 14.98
CA TRP A 33 16.52 -19.32 15.13
C TRP A 33 16.31 -20.56 14.25
N CYS A 34 17.13 -20.68 13.21
CA CYS A 34 17.31 -21.88 12.40
C CYS A 34 17.76 -23.09 13.23
N ALA A 35 18.67 -22.93 14.20
CA ALA A 35 19.09 -24.03 15.07
C ALA A 35 17.94 -24.55 15.95
N ALA A 36 17.08 -23.65 16.43
CA ALA A 36 15.87 -24.02 17.18
C ALA A 36 14.83 -24.77 16.33
N GLN A 37 14.91 -24.67 15.00
CA GLN A 37 13.97 -25.28 14.04
C GLN A 37 14.60 -26.42 13.21
N HIS A 38 15.83 -26.86 13.53
CA HIS A 38 16.60 -27.84 12.74
C HIS A 38 16.86 -27.42 11.27
N LEU A 39 16.96 -26.12 11.02
CA LEU A 39 17.38 -25.57 9.73
C LEU A 39 18.89 -25.30 9.70
N PRO A 40 19.52 -25.32 8.51
CA PRO A 40 20.91 -24.92 8.35
C PRO A 40 21.14 -23.46 8.80
N PRO A 41 22.35 -23.10 9.24
CA PRO A 41 22.67 -21.74 9.66
C PRO A 41 22.47 -20.76 8.50
N LEU A 42 22.08 -19.53 8.83
CA LEU A 42 21.82 -18.49 7.85
C LEU A 42 23.09 -18.14 7.07
N SER A 43 22.99 -18.06 5.75
CA SER A 43 24.10 -17.61 4.90
C SER A 43 24.50 -16.16 5.23
N PRO A 44 25.74 -15.75 4.92
CA PRO A 44 26.16 -14.35 5.07
C PRO A 44 25.28 -13.36 4.28
N GLU A 45 24.74 -13.78 3.14
CA GLU A 45 23.78 -13.01 2.33
C GLU A 45 22.43 -12.90 3.06
N GLY A 46 21.98 -13.98 3.70
CA GLY A 46 20.74 -13.99 4.48
C GLY A 46 20.78 -13.04 5.67
N HIS A 47 21.90 -12.98 6.39
CA HIS A 47 22.11 -12.00 7.47
C HIS A 47 22.05 -10.55 6.97
N ARG A 48 22.70 -10.27 5.82
CA ARG A 48 22.64 -8.96 5.18
C ARG A 48 21.21 -8.58 4.79
N LEU A 49 20.47 -9.54 4.23
CA LEU A 49 19.08 -9.37 3.80
C LEU A 49 18.15 -9.03 4.96
N ILE A 50 18.30 -9.68 6.12
CA ILE A 50 17.49 -9.36 7.31
C ILE A 50 17.66 -7.89 7.71
N GLY A 51 18.89 -7.37 7.74
CA GLY A 51 19.12 -5.96 8.07
C GLY A 51 18.47 -5.00 7.04
N VAL A 52 18.53 -5.33 5.74
CA VAL A 52 17.82 -4.57 4.69
C VAL A 52 16.30 -4.63 4.90
N MET A 53 15.76 -5.80 5.22
CA MET A 53 14.32 -5.96 5.46
C MET A 53 13.85 -5.15 6.66
N VAL A 54 14.60 -5.17 7.77
CA VAL A 54 14.30 -4.36 8.96
C VAL A 54 14.28 -2.87 8.62
N TRP A 55 15.27 -2.40 7.85
CA TRP A 55 15.32 -1.01 7.40
C TRP A 55 14.07 -0.64 6.58
N VAL A 56 13.77 -1.41 5.52
CA VAL A 56 12.63 -1.18 4.64
C VAL A 56 11.31 -1.19 5.42
N MET A 57 11.16 -2.13 6.35
CA MET A 57 9.96 -2.25 7.20
C MET A 57 9.77 -1.02 8.09
N LEU A 58 10.84 -0.54 8.75
CA LEU A 58 10.77 0.67 9.57
C LEU A 58 10.43 1.91 8.74
N TYR A 59 10.93 1.99 7.50
CA TYR A 59 10.60 3.09 6.59
C TYR A 59 9.16 3.03 6.07
N TRP A 60 8.59 1.84 5.88
CA TRP A 60 7.17 1.69 5.54
C TRP A 60 6.25 2.04 6.71
N VAL A 61 6.48 1.48 7.90
CA VAL A 61 5.65 1.76 9.08
C VAL A 61 5.78 3.23 9.51
N GLY A 62 6.98 3.77 9.43
CA GLY A 62 7.26 5.15 9.81
C GLY A 62 6.98 6.18 8.73
N GLU A 63 6.69 5.76 7.50
CA GLU A 63 6.53 6.61 6.31
C GLU A 63 7.68 7.63 6.15
N ALA A 64 8.91 7.18 6.42
CA ALA A 64 10.11 8.02 6.35
C ALA A 64 10.34 8.54 4.92
N LEU A 65 10.12 7.67 3.93
CA LEU A 65 10.13 7.96 2.50
C LEU A 65 8.82 7.49 1.85
N PRO A 66 8.45 8.03 0.67
CA PRO A 66 7.35 7.46 -0.12
C PRO A 66 7.55 5.96 -0.36
N LEU A 67 6.49 5.16 -0.27
CA LEU A 67 6.56 3.69 -0.39
C LEU A 67 7.37 3.21 -1.63
N PRO A 68 7.20 3.80 -2.84
CA PRO A 68 7.99 3.40 -4.01
C PRO A 68 9.49 3.68 -3.85
N ALA A 69 9.86 4.80 -3.22
CA ALA A 69 11.26 5.15 -2.98
C ALA A 69 11.89 4.17 -1.96
N THR A 70 11.15 3.78 -0.92
CA THR A 70 11.59 2.76 0.05
C THR A 70 11.78 1.38 -0.63
N ALA A 71 10.90 0.99 -1.55
CA ALA A 71 11.05 -0.26 -2.28
C ALA A 71 12.32 -0.27 -3.16
N LEU A 72 12.61 0.84 -3.84
CA LEU A 72 13.85 1.02 -4.62
C LEU A 72 15.09 1.04 -3.73
N LEU A 73 15.02 1.68 -2.56
CA LEU A 73 16.11 1.66 -1.57
C LEU A 73 16.47 0.22 -1.19
N GLY A 74 15.49 -0.63 -0.90
CA GLY A 74 15.72 -2.05 -0.60
C GLY A 74 16.43 -2.78 -1.74
N ALA A 75 16.00 -2.56 -2.98
CA ALA A 75 16.64 -3.15 -4.17
C ALA A 75 18.09 -2.69 -4.37
N VAL A 76 18.34 -1.39 -4.18
CA VAL A 76 19.69 -0.81 -4.25
C VAL A 76 20.57 -1.39 -3.15
N LEU A 77 20.10 -1.42 -1.91
CA LEU A 77 20.86 -1.98 -0.78
C LEU A 77 21.16 -3.46 -0.99
N ALA A 78 20.20 -4.26 -1.46
CA ALA A 78 20.42 -5.68 -1.73
C ALA A 78 21.48 -5.93 -2.80
N THR A 79 21.54 -5.07 -3.83
CA THR A 79 22.56 -5.13 -4.87
C THR A 79 23.94 -4.68 -4.33
N LEU A 80 23.99 -3.53 -3.65
CA LEU A 80 25.25 -2.95 -3.13
C LEU A 80 25.89 -3.82 -2.05
N LEU A 81 25.08 -4.46 -1.21
CA LEU A 81 25.56 -5.38 -0.18
C LEU A 81 25.89 -6.76 -0.73
N GLY A 82 25.76 -7.00 -2.04
CA GLY A 82 26.10 -8.28 -2.67
C GLY A 82 25.21 -9.44 -2.23
N ILE A 83 23.92 -9.17 -1.96
CA ILE A 83 22.94 -10.20 -1.58
C ILE A 83 22.52 -11.01 -2.80
N ALA A 84 22.26 -10.34 -3.92
CA ALA A 84 21.89 -10.93 -5.19
C ALA A 84 22.25 -9.98 -6.35
N PRO A 85 22.46 -10.49 -7.59
CA PRO A 85 22.78 -9.64 -8.73
C PRO A 85 21.62 -8.70 -9.08
N ALA A 86 21.94 -7.50 -9.57
CA ALA A 86 20.95 -6.45 -9.87
C ALA A 86 19.78 -6.93 -10.74
N LYS A 87 20.06 -7.79 -11.72
CA LYS A 87 19.04 -8.37 -12.61
C LYS A 87 18.00 -9.18 -11.85
N GLU A 88 18.42 -9.99 -10.86
CA GLU A 88 17.51 -10.80 -10.05
C GLU A 88 16.73 -9.92 -9.06
N VAL A 89 17.41 -8.96 -8.42
CA VAL A 89 16.78 -8.03 -7.47
C VAL A 89 15.72 -7.16 -8.13
N LEU A 90 15.95 -6.74 -9.39
CA LEU A 90 15.02 -5.88 -10.13
C LEU A 90 13.96 -6.66 -10.91
N ALA A 91 14.11 -7.96 -11.15
CA ALA A 91 13.16 -8.76 -11.91
C ALA A 91 11.70 -8.65 -11.40
N PRO A 92 11.42 -8.62 -10.07
CA PRO A 92 10.07 -8.47 -9.56
C PRO A 92 9.38 -7.16 -9.97
N PHE A 93 10.12 -6.10 -10.28
CA PHE A 93 9.55 -4.82 -10.74
C PHE A 93 8.93 -4.90 -12.14
N ALA A 94 9.25 -5.94 -12.91
CA ALA A 94 8.67 -6.23 -14.21
C ALA A 94 7.72 -7.43 -14.18
N HIS A 95 7.22 -7.82 -13.00
CA HIS A 95 6.29 -8.94 -12.88
C HIS A 95 4.99 -8.66 -13.67
N PRO A 96 4.44 -9.63 -14.43
CA PRO A 96 3.23 -9.43 -15.25
C PRO A 96 2.03 -8.83 -14.49
N LEU A 97 1.90 -9.16 -13.19
CA LEU A 97 0.87 -8.58 -12.33
C LEU A 97 0.96 -7.06 -12.20
N ILE A 98 2.17 -6.47 -12.24
CA ILE A 98 2.35 -5.01 -12.20
C ILE A 98 1.73 -4.37 -13.45
N PHE A 99 1.95 -4.96 -14.63
CA PHE A 99 1.35 -4.50 -15.87
C PHE A 99 -0.17 -4.68 -15.90
N LEU A 100 -0.68 -5.76 -15.29
CA LEU A 100 -2.12 -5.95 -15.10
C LEU A 100 -2.73 -4.82 -14.24
N PHE A 101 -2.11 -4.49 -13.12
CA PHE A 101 -2.56 -3.36 -12.27
C PHE A 101 -2.44 -2.01 -12.98
N LEU A 102 -1.38 -1.80 -13.76
CA LEU A 102 -1.24 -0.59 -14.57
C LEU A 102 -2.40 -0.46 -15.58
N GLY A 103 -2.72 -1.55 -16.28
CA GLY A 103 -3.86 -1.61 -17.20
C GLY A 103 -5.20 -1.35 -16.51
N SER A 104 -5.42 -1.92 -15.32
CA SER A 104 -6.65 -1.68 -14.56
C SER A 104 -6.78 -0.24 -14.09
N PHE A 105 -5.68 0.42 -13.70
CA PHE A 105 -5.70 1.85 -13.36
C PHE A 105 -5.97 2.74 -14.57
N ILE A 106 -5.43 2.41 -15.75
CA ILE A 106 -5.75 3.13 -16.99
C ILE A 106 -7.23 3.01 -17.31
N LEU A 107 -7.80 1.80 -17.22
CA LEU A 107 -9.22 1.56 -17.45
C LEU A 107 -10.10 2.30 -16.42
N ALA A 108 -9.75 2.23 -15.14
CA ALA A 108 -10.44 2.96 -14.08
C ALA A 108 -10.40 4.48 -14.32
N ARG A 109 -9.27 5.01 -14.80
CA ARG A 109 -9.17 6.42 -15.16
C ARG A 109 -10.03 6.78 -16.37
N ALA A 110 -10.10 5.94 -17.39
CA ALA A 110 -10.99 6.14 -18.52
C ALA A 110 -12.46 6.23 -18.07
N PHE A 111 -12.89 5.37 -17.14
CA PHE A 111 -14.25 5.41 -16.58
C PHE A 111 -14.54 6.74 -15.87
N GLN A 112 -13.59 7.26 -15.09
CA GLN A 112 -13.71 8.56 -14.43
C GLN A 112 -13.80 9.72 -15.43
N VAL A 113 -12.95 9.73 -16.47
CA VAL A 113 -12.92 10.81 -17.47
C VAL A 113 -14.22 10.85 -18.27
N HIS A 114 -14.77 9.70 -18.63
CA HIS A 114 -16.08 9.59 -19.30
C HIS A 114 -17.28 9.73 -18.35
N ARG A 115 -17.04 9.91 -17.04
CA ARG A 115 -18.06 10.01 -15.98
C ARG A 115 -19.00 8.81 -15.95
N LEU A 116 -18.51 7.64 -16.36
CA LEU A 116 -19.29 6.42 -16.42
C LEU A 116 -19.66 5.94 -15.00
N ASP A 117 -18.72 6.09 -14.09
CA ASP A 117 -18.88 5.92 -12.64
C ASP A 117 -20.08 6.73 -12.11
N ARG A 118 -20.12 8.05 -12.38
CA ARG A 118 -21.22 8.92 -11.93
C ARG A 118 -22.55 8.55 -12.58
N ARG A 119 -22.55 8.20 -13.87
CA ARG A 119 -23.76 7.77 -14.59
C ARG A 119 -24.34 6.49 -13.99
N LEU A 120 -23.50 5.51 -13.65
CA LEU A 120 -23.91 4.27 -13.01
C LEU A 120 -24.52 4.51 -11.63
N VAL A 121 -23.87 5.34 -10.79
CA VAL A 121 -24.40 5.68 -9.45
C VAL A 121 -25.75 6.37 -9.57
N LEU A 122 -25.86 7.40 -10.40
CA LEU A 122 -27.12 8.12 -10.59
C LEU A 122 -28.21 7.21 -11.17
N ALA A 123 -27.87 6.32 -12.11
CA ALA A 123 -28.83 5.36 -12.65
C ALA A 123 -29.39 4.43 -11.56
N VAL A 124 -28.54 3.86 -10.71
CA VAL A 124 -28.99 2.98 -9.62
C VAL A 124 -29.81 3.75 -8.58
N LEU A 125 -29.38 4.95 -8.19
CA LEU A 125 -30.10 5.76 -7.20
C LEU A 125 -31.42 6.33 -7.74
N SER A 126 -31.53 6.54 -9.06
CA SER A 126 -32.76 7.01 -9.71
C SER A 126 -33.87 5.95 -9.82
N LEU A 127 -33.58 4.69 -9.47
CA LEU A 127 -34.57 3.62 -9.47
C LEU A 127 -35.68 3.92 -8.45
N ARG A 128 -36.93 3.97 -8.91
CA ARG A 128 -38.13 4.26 -8.09
C ARG A 128 -38.25 3.41 -6.81
N ARG A 129 -37.68 2.19 -6.80
CA ARG A 129 -37.69 1.30 -5.63
C ARG A 129 -36.76 1.76 -4.49
N VAL A 130 -35.75 2.57 -4.81
CA VAL A 130 -34.72 3.03 -3.86
C VAL A 130 -35.14 4.33 -3.17
N GLY A 131 -35.79 5.25 -3.88
CA GLY A 131 -36.15 6.60 -3.38
C GLY A 131 -37.24 6.65 -2.29
N ASN A 132 -37.94 5.55 -2.00
CA ASN A 132 -39.07 5.55 -1.07
C ASN A 132 -38.69 5.27 0.40
N SER A 133 -37.41 5.13 0.76
CA SER A 133 -37.00 4.98 2.17
C SER A 133 -35.52 5.32 2.36
N PRO A 134 -35.14 6.10 3.41
CA PRO A 134 -33.76 6.41 3.73
C PRO A 134 -32.86 5.17 3.91
N SER A 135 -33.39 4.10 4.51
CA SER A 135 -32.64 2.86 4.71
C SER A 135 -32.30 2.14 3.40
N ARG A 136 -33.25 2.09 2.46
CA ARG A 136 -33.01 1.51 1.12
C ARG A 136 -32.00 2.31 0.32
N LEU A 137 -32.00 3.63 0.50
CA LEU A 137 -31.06 4.53 -0.15
C LEU A 137 -29.63 4.32 0.37
N LEU A 138 -29.46 4.17 1.69
CA LEU A 138 -28.18 3.83 2.30
C LEU A 138 -27.67 2.45 1.84
N VAL A 139 -28.54 1.44 1.79
CA VAL A 139 -28.16 0.10 1.30
C VAL A 139 -27.77 0.15 -0.18
N ALA A 140 -28.51 0.89 -1.01
CA ALA A 140 -28.17 1.06 -2.42
C ALA A 140 -26.83 1.79 -2.60
N LEU A 141 -26.58 2.84 -1.80
CA LEU A 141 -25.33 3.57 -1.81
C LEU A 141 -24.16 2.67 -1.40
N GLY A 142 -24.32 1.85 -0.35
CA GLY A 142 -23.32 0.89 0.09
C GLY A 142 -23.05 -0.23 -0.93
N ALA A 143 -24.09 -0.75 -1.59
CA ALA A 143 -23.96 -1.76 -2.63
C ALA A 143 -23.22 -1.20 -3.86
N VAL A 144 -23.55 0.02 -4.28
CA VAL A 144 -22.85 0.72 -5.36
C VAL A 144 -21.40 1.00 -4.98
N ALA A 145 -21.14 1.40 -3.73
CA ALA A 145 -19.78 1.57 -3.23
C ALA A 145 -18.97 0.26 -3.34
N ALA A 146 -19.53 -0.85 -2.86
CA ALA A 146 -18.87 -2.16 -2.92
C ALA A 146 -18.58 -2.60 -4.37
N LEU A 147 -19.55 -2.46 -5.27
CA LEU A 147 -19.39 -2.81 -6.68
C LEU A 147 -18.34 -1.95 -7.37
N LEU A 148 -18.35 -0.63 -7.15
CA LEU A 148 -17.37 0.27 -7.76
C LEU A 148 -15.96 0.08 -7.17
N SER A 149 -15.85 -0.20 -5.87
CA SER A 149 -14.55 -0.44 -5.21
C SER A 149 -13.83 -1.69 -5.71
N MET A 150 -14.52 -2.60 -6.39
CA MET A 150 -13.86 -3.75 -7.05
C MET A 150 -13.07 -3.37 -8.30
N TRP A 151 -13.44 -2.27 -8.97
CA TRP A 151 -12.85 -1.86 -10.26
C TRP A 151 -12.13 -0.51 -10.19
N MET A 152 -12.43 0.28 -9.16
CA MET A 152 -11.88 1.61 -8.94
C MET A 152 -11.08 1.65 -7.65
N SER A 153 -10.19 2.63 -7.51
CA SER A 153 -9.50 2.84 -6.23
C SER A 153 -10.51 3.24 -5.14
N ASN A 154 -10.38 2.63 -3.97
CA ASN A 154 -11.25 2.90 -2.81
C ASN A 154 -11.35 4.41 -2.50
N THR A 155 -10.24 5.14 -2.64
CA THR A 155 -10.18 6.60 -2.46
C THR A 155 -11.06 7.35 -3.45
N ALA A 156 -11.11 6.93 -4.72
CA ALA A 156 -11.94 7.58 -5.74
C ALA A 156 -13.43 7.32 -5.51
N VAL A 157 -13.81 6.08 -5.14
CA VAL A 157 -15.20 5.73 -4.81
C VAL A 157 -15.69 6.54 -3.61
N ALA A 158 -14.89 6.63 -2.55
CA ALA A 158 -15.22 7.45 -1.38
C ALA A 158 -15.42 8.92 -1.73
N ALA A 159 -14.51 9.52 -2.52
CA ALA A 159 -14.60 10.92 -2.93
C ALA A 159 -15.86 11.21 -3.78
N MET A 160 -16.26 10.26 -4.65
CA MET A 160 -17.45 10.41 -5.49
C MET A 160 -18.76 10.27 -4.69
N LEU A 161 -18.80 9.34 -3.72
CA LEU A 161 -20.00 9.07 -2.93
C LEU A 161 -20.19 10.05 -1.77
N LEU A 162 -19.12 10.70 -1.30
CA LEU A 162 -19.17 11.69 -0.21
C LEU A 162 -20.23 12.79 -0.42
N PRO A 163 -20.26 13.54 -1.54
CA PRO A 163 -21.29 14.56 -1.74
C PRO A 163 -22.71 13.98 -1.82
N LEU A 164 -22.87 12.74 -2.30
CA LEU A 164 -24.17 12.08 -2.34
C LEU A 164 -24.64 11.70 -0.93
N GLY A 165 -23.73 11.16 -0.10
CA GLY A 165 -24.01 10.80 1.29
C GLY A 165 -24.35 12.03 2.15
N LEU A 166 -23.64 13.14 1.97
CA LEU A 166 -23.94 14.40 2.65
C LEU A 166 -25.34 14.93 2.31
N GLY A 167 -25.78 14.77 1.05
CA GLY A 167 -27.12 15.14 0.62
C GLY A 167 -28.26 14.27 1.17
N LEU A 168 -27.96 13.19 1.90
CA LEU A 168 -28.96 12.36 2.59
C LEU A 168 -29.16 12.71 4.06
N VAL A 169 -28.19 13.42 4.66
CA VAL A 169 -28.18 13.78 6.08
C VAL A 169 -28.78 15.18 6.30
N GLY A 170 -28.83 16.02 5.27
CA GLY A 170 -29.57 17.29 5.24
C GLY A 170 -30.92 17.16 4.55
#